data_AF-A0A7W1XDA7-F1
#
_entry.id   AF-A0A7W1XDA7-F1
#
_cell.length_a   1.000
_cell.length_b   1.000
_cell.length_c   1.000
_cell.angle_alpha   90.00
_cell.angle_beta   90.00
_cell.angle_gamma   90.00
#
_symmetry.space_group_name_H-M   'P 1'
#
loop_
_entity.id
_entity.type
_entity.pdbx_description
1 polymer ?
#
loop_
_entity_poly.entity_id
_entity_poly.type
_entity_poly.pdbx_seq_one_letter_code
_entity_poly.pdbx_strand_id
1 'polypeptide(L)' 'MRPPRFLIPPHGGFGTGLERLTMQLLELQNVRNASLFPINIKGCDLFPISRPKIEE' A
#
# COMPACT_ATOMS: atom_id res chain seq x y z
N MET A 1 -12.61 -34.18 -3.32
CA MET A 1 -13.61 -33.23 -2.77
C MET A 1 -14.14 -32.38 -3.93
N ARG A 2 -15.46 -32.31 -4.18
CA ARG A 2 -16.06 -31.52 -5.27
C ARG A 2 -16.51 -30.15 -4.75
N PRO A 3 -16.25 -29.03 -5.44
CA PRO A 3 -16.70 -27.71 -5.01
C PRO A 3 -18.24 -27.59 -5.06
N PRO A 4 -18.87 -26.76 -4.21
CA PRO A 4 -20.32 -26.57 -4.18
C PRO A 4 -20.79 -25.94 -5.50
N ARG A 5 -21.72 -26.62 -6.18
CA ARG A 5 -22.14 -26.30 -7.56
C ARG A 5 -23.00 -25.02 -7.69
N PHE A 6 -23.46 -24.41 -6.61
CA PHE A 6 -24.51 -23.37 -6.67
C PHE A 6 -24.48 -22.25 -5.62
N LEU A 7 -23.48 -22.16 -4.74
CA LEU A 7 -23.53 -21.23 -3.59
C LEU A 7 -22.49 -20.12 -3.62
N ILE A 8 -21.63 -20.08 -4.64
CA ILE A 8 -20.53 -19.13 -4.74
C ILE A 8 -20.75 -18.39 -6.06
N PRO A 9 -21.30 -17.15 -6.07
CA PRO A 9 -21.40 -16.35 -7.29
C PRO A 9 -20.02 -16.19 -7.97
N PRO A 10 -19.91 -15.79 -9.24
CA PRO A 10 -18.60 -15.40 -9.79
C PRO A 10 -18.08 -14.17 -9.04
N HIS A 11 -17.10 -14.35 -8.14
CA HIS A 11 -16.48 -13.24 -7.40
C HIS A 11 -15.29 -12.75 -8.24
N GLY A 12 -15.34 -11.50 -8.69
CA GLY A 12 -14.17 -10.81 -9.21
C GLY A 12 -13.50 -10.04 -8.08
N GLY A 13 -12.23 -10.31 -7.80
CA GLY A 13 -11.42 -9.51 -6.89
C GLY A 13 -10.51 -8.57 -7.67
N PHE A 14 -10.38 -7.32 -7.23
CA PHE A 14 -9.34 -6.41 -7.69
C PHE A 14 -8.45 -6.03 -6.51
N GLY A 15 -7.16 -6.37 -6.59
CA GLY A 15 -6.17 -6.03 -5.58
C GLY A 15 -5.37 -4.82 -6.03
N THR A 16 -5.82 -3.62 -5.64
CA THR A 16 -5.01 -2.42 -5.81
C THR A 16 -4.24 -2.11 -4.53
N GLY A 17 -2.99 -1.68 -4.67
CA GLY A 17 -2.19 -1.26 -3.52
C GLY A 17 -2.64 0.12 -3.08
N LEU A 18 -3.28 0.22 -1.91
CA LEU A 18 -3.79 1.48 -1.38
C LEU A 18 -2.69 2.53 -1.25
N GLU A 19 -1.48 2.14 -0.84
CA GLU A 19 -0.37 3.09 -0.71
C GLU A 19 0.10 3.64 -2.07
N ARG A 20 -0.05 2.85 -3.15
CA ARG A 20 0.23 3.33 -4.52
C ARG A 20 -0.89 4.25 -5.02
N LEU A 21 -2.14 3.94 -4.70
CA LEU A 21 -3.27 4.80 -5.04
C LEU A 21 -3.17 6.16 -4.33
N THR A 22 -2.87 6.17 -3.04
CA THR A 22 -2.70 7.40 -2.26
C THR A 22 -1.46 8.19 -2.71
N MET A 23 -0.37 7.51 -3.08
CA MET A 23 0.81 8.15 -3.65
C MET A 23 0.49 8.90 -4.96
N GLN A 24 -0.32 8.31 -5.84
CA GLN A 24 -0.74 8.97 -7.09
C GLN A 24 -1.76 10.10 -6.85
N LEU A 25 -2.68 9.91 -5.91
CA LEU A 25 -3.68 10.94 -5.56
C LEU A 25 -3.05 12.19 -4.91
N LEU A 26 -1.95 12.01 -4.17
CA LEU A 26 -1.25 13.07 -3.43
C LEU A 26 0.06 13.51 -4.11
N GLU A 27 0.34 13.01 -5.32
CA GLU A 27 1.56 13.30 -6.10
C GLU A 27 2.88 13.10 -5.32
N LEU A 28 2.90 12.11 -4.42
CA LEU A 28 4.05 11.83 -3.58
C LEU A 28 5.11 11.05 -4.37
N GLN A 29 6.39 11.40 -4.20
CA GLN A 29 7.51 10.71 -4.85
C GLN A 29 7.87 9.36 -4.19
N ASN A 30 7.23 9.01 -3.06
CA ASN A 30 7.52 7.77 -2.35
C ASN A 30 6.28 7.18 -1.66
N VAL A 31 6.07 5.89 -1.86
CA VAL A 31 5.00 5.10 -1.23
C VAL A 31 5.06 5.10 0.30
N ARG A 32 6.26 5.28 0.87
CA ARG A 32 6.46 5.39 2.33
C ARG A 32 5.81 6.63 2.94
N ASN A 33 5.64 7.70 2.16
CA ASN A 33 4.95 8.92 2.61
C ASN A 33 3.43 8.76 2.58
N ALA A 34 2.94 7.74 1.86
CA ALA A 34 1.52 7.45 1.71
C ALA A 34 1.03 6.39 2.72
N SER A 35 1.93 5.88 3.58
CA SER A 35 1.63 4.94 4.66
C SER A 35 1.72 5.63 6.02
N LEU A 36 0.76 5.37 6.90
CA LEU A 36 0.69 6.00 8.23
C LEU A 36 1.82 5.54 9.15
N PHE A 37 2.26 4.28 9.01
CA PHE A 37 3.39 3.71 9.75
C PHE A 37 4.30 3.01 8.73
N PRO A 38 5.26 3.75 8.11
CA PRO A 38 6.23 3.11 7.24
C PRO A 38 7.10 2.14 8.05
N ILE A 39 7.64 1.12 7.37
CA ILE A 39 8.68 0.26 7.93
C ILE A 39 9.98 0.55 7.19
N ASN A 40 11.02 0.92 7.93
CA ASN A 40 12.36 1.06 7.39
C ASN A 40 13.02 -0.32 7.25
N ILE A 41 14.07 -0.37 6.43
CA ILE A 41 14.85 -1.59 6.14
C ILE A 41 15.45 -2.23 7.41
N LYS A 42 15.58 -1.45 8.49
CA LYS A 42 16.06 -1.93 9.79
C LYS A 42 14.93 -2.41 10.73
N GLY A 43 13.67 -2.36 10.30
CA GLY A 43 12.51 -2.82 11.06
C GLY A 43 12.09 -1.96 12.26
N CYS A 44 12.89 -0.94 12.63
CA CYS A 44 12.65 -0.12 13.81
C CYS A 44 12.17 1.29 13.41
N ASP A 45 10.87 1.54 13.40
CA ASP A 45 10.34 2.89 13.21
C ASP A 45 9.55 3.38 14.43
N LEU A 46 10.09 4.42 15.08
CA LEU A 46 9.48 5.17 16.19
C LEU A 46 9.05 6.59 15.74
N PHE A 47 8.99 6.81 14.41
CA PHE A 47 8.89 8.07 13.63
C PHE A 47 10.10 9.02 13.70
N PRO A 48 10.81 9.17 12.57
CA PRO A 48 11.07 10.48 12.01
C PRO A 48 10.51 10.50 10.58
N ILE A 49 9.40 11.22 10.40
CA ILE A 49 8.70 11.37 9.13
C ILE A 49 9.69 11.95 8.10
N SER A 50 10.03 11.11 7.12
CA SER A 50 10.55 11.46 5.80
C SER A 50 11.65 12.53 5.77
N ARG A 51 12.93 12.15 5.59
CA ARG A 51 13.85 13.08 4.93
C ARG A 51 13.27 13.35 3.53
N PRO A 52 12.79 14.56 3.20
CA PRO A 52 12.47 14.85 1.83
C PRO A 52 13.79 14.75 1.07
N LYS A 53 13.84 13.88 0.06
CA LYS A 53 14.89 13.98 -0.94
C LYS A 53 14.47 15.18 -1.79
N ILE A 54 14.88 16.37 -1.35
CA ILE A 54 14.90 17.56 -2.19
C ILE A 54 15.88 17.18 -3.30
N GLU A 55 15.35 16.84 -4.46
CA GLU A 55 16.09 16.97 -5.71
C GLU A 55 16.32 18.47 -5.87
N GLU A 56 17.57 18.92 -5.68
CA GLU A 56 18.09 20.30 -5.78
C GLU A 56 17.27 21.45 -5.16
#